data_AF-A0A3B7M9N5-F1
#
_entry.id   AF-A0A3B7M9N5-F1
#
_cell.length_a   1.000
_cell.length_b   1.000
_cell.length_c   1.000
_cell.angle_alpha   90.00
_cell.angle_beta   90.00
_cell.angle_gamma   90.00
#
_symmetry.space_group_name_H-M   'P 1'
#
loop_
_entity.id
_entity.type
_entity.pdbx_description
1 polymer ?
#
loop_
_entity_poly.entity_id
_entity_poly.type
_entity_poly.pdbx_seq_one_letter_code
_entity_poly.pdbx_strand_id
1 'polypeptide(L)'
;MAKFSNEELLAAYAAGERNFRGRDLRGLSLFDINLSDADFSESNLENAYLPYCQLNRIQATAANLRHSELGDAQLYQANLAAADLEGASLVRANLRTANLERANLQGANLQGADLRYANLRQANLQGANLQQANLEQADLTEAQVQRCNFFRATGVDLSVAVRDRTTVYPDGYFYP
;
A
#
# COMPACT_ATOMS: atom_id res chain seq x y z
N MET A 1 4.38 -21.71 10.70
CA MET A 1 5.84 -21.56 10.48
C MET A 1 6.44 -20.83 11.66
N ALA A 2 7.74 -20.98 11.93
CA ALA A 2 8.42 -20.17 12.94
C ALA A 2 8.44 -18.70 12.50
N LYS A 3 8.27 -17.79 13.47
CA LYS A 3 8.38 -16.34 13.25
C LYS A 3 9.84 -16.00 12.90
N PHE A 4 10.04 -15.28 11.80
CA PHE A 4 11.33 -14.74 11.39
C PHE A 4 11.62 -13.46 12.18
N SER A 5 12.79 -13.37 12.80
CA SER A 5 13.19 -12.16 13.54
C SER A 5 13.70 -11.06 12.60
N ASN A 6 13.86 -9.85 13.16
CA ASN A 6 14.52 -8.75 12.46
C ASN A 6 15.94 -9.15 12.04
N GLU A 7 16.72 -9.73 12.96
CA GLU A 7 18.11 -10.11 12.72
C GLU A 7 18.22 -11.20 11.65
N GLU A 8 17.32 -12.19 11.69
CA GLU A 8 17.28 -13.27 10.69
C GLU A 8 16.97 -12.71 9.29
N LEU A 9 16.00 -11.80 9.18
CA LEU A 9 15.67 -11.14 7.92
C LEU A 9 16.86 -10.37 7.35
N LEU A 10 17.47 -9.53 8.18
CA LEU A 10 18.57 -8.68 7.75
C LEU A 10 19.81 -9.50 7.40
N ALA A 11 20.14 -10.53 8.17
CA ALA A 11 21.26 -11.42 7.89
C ALA A 11 21.05 -12.20 6.59
N ALA A 12 19.86 -12.76 6.37
CA ALA A 12 19.53 -13.46 5.13
C ALA A 12 19.58 -12.51 3.92
N TYR A 13 18.98 -11.32 4.04
CA TYR A 13 19.00 -10.32 2.98
C TYR A 13 20.42 -9.85 2.64
N ALA A 14 21.27 -9.62 3.65
CA ALA A 14 22.67 -9.28 3.48
C ALA A 14 23.49 -10.41 2.83
N ALA A 15 23.10 -11.67 3.06
CA ALA A 15 23.68 -12.84 2.39
C ALA A 15 23.18 -13.04 0.94
N GLY A 16 22.29 -12.17 0.45
CA GLY A 16 21.77 -12.21 -0.92
C GLY A 16 20.43 -12.93 -1.06
N GLU A 17 19.85 -13.44 0.04
CA GLU A 17 18.50 -14.01 0.01
C GLU A 17 17.50 -12.91 -0.36
N ARG A 18 16.56 -13.26 -1.24
CA ARG A 18 15.45 -12.38 -1.62
C ARG A 18 14.10 -13.06 -1.45
N ASN A 19 14.06 -14.39 -1.34
CA ASN A 19 12.84 -15.12 -1.20
C ASN A 19 12.47 -15.30 0.27
N PHE A 20 11.51 -14.49 0.71
CA PHE A 20 10.89 -14.56 2.02
C PHE A 20 9.41 -14.92 1.92
N ARG A 21 9.01 -15.62 0.85
CA ARG A 21 7.61 -15.98 0.57
C ARG A 21 7.00 -16.83 1.69
N GLY A 22 5.76 -16.54 2.06
CA GLY A 22 4.99 -17.29 3.06
C GLY A 22 5.54 -17.21 4.49
N ARG A 23 6.53 -16.35 4.77
CA ARG A 23 7.17 -16.26 6.09
C ARG A 23 6.26 -15.56 7.10
N ASP A 24 6.35 -15.97 8.35
CA ASP A 24 5.73 -15.24 9.46
C ASP A 24 6.68 -14.13 9.92
N LEU A 25 6.35 -12.90 9.55
CA LEU A 25 7.10 -11.66 9.75
C LEU A 25 6.28 -10.65 10.59
N ARG A 26 5.34 -11.15 11.39
CA ARG A 26 4.42 -10.31 12.16
C ARG A 26 5.16 -9.42 13.15
N GLY A 27 4.84 -8.14 13.16
CA GLY A 27 5.45 -7.20 14.10
C GLY A 27 6.96 -7.07 13.93
N LEU A 28 7.49 -7.29 12.72
CA LEU A 28 8.84 -6.81 12.39
C LEU A 28 8.93 -5.32 12.70
N SER A 29 10.09 -4.89 13.17
CA SER A 29 10.34 -3.48 13.44
C SER A 29 11.64 -3.07 12.80
N LEU A 30 11.54 -2.43 11.63
CA LEU A 30 12.64 -1.97 10.81
C LEU A 30 12.43 -0.49 10.50
N PHE A 31 13.48 0.30 10.63
CA PHE A 31 13.45 1.73 10.39
C PHE A 31 14.53 2.08 9.38
N ASP A 32 14.14 2.71 8.26
CA ASP A 32 15.08 3.17 7.22
C ASP A 32 16.01 2.05 6.69
N ILE A 33 15.44 0.86 6.48
CA ILE A 33 16.16 -0.31 5.96
C ILE A 33 15.87 -0.49 4.47
N ASN A 34 16.88 -0.93 3.72
CA ASN A 34 16.71 -1.35 2.33
C ASN A 34 16.41 -2.85 2.22
N LEU A 35 15.21 -3.17 1.74
CA LEU A 35 14.74 -4.50 1.39
C LEU A 35 14.19 -4.55 -0.06
N SER A 36 14.68 -3.66 -0.93
CA SER A 36 14.25 -3.60 -2.32
C SER A 36 14.44 -4.95 -3.02
N ASP A 37 13.54 -5.25 -3.97
CA ASP A 37 13.56 -6.50 -4.74
C ASP A 37 13.32 -7.79 -3.93
N ALA A 38 12.99 -7.71 -2.65
CA ALA A 38 12.61 -8.86 -1.84
C ALA A 38 11.21 -9.38 -2.20
N ASP A 39 11.02 -10.69 -2.12
CA ASP A 39 9.74 -11.37 -2.27
C ASP A 39 9.16 -11.75 -0.89
N PHE A 40 8.15 -11.01 -0.47
CA PHE A 40 7.31 -11.20 0.70
C PHE A 40 5.90 -11.70 0.32
N SER A 41 5.71 -12.24 -0.88
CA SER A 41 4.39 -12.71 -1.30
C SER A 41 3.87 -13.79 -0.35
N GLU A 42 2.56 -13.78 -0.07
CA GLU A 42 1.90 -14.69 0.89
C GLU A 42 2.44 -14.63 2.34
N SER A 43 3.39 -13.73 2.63
CA SER A 43 3.97 -13.59 3.95
C SER A 43 3.06 -12.80 4.87
N ASN A 44 3.23 -13.03 6.17
CA ASN A 44 2.48 -12.33 7.19
C ASN A 44 3.32 -11.23 7.83
N LEU A 45 3.12 -9.99 7.42
CA LEU A 45 3.71 -8.77 7.96
C LEU A 45 2.70 -7.97 8.81
N GLU A 46 1.63 -8.60 9.31
CA GLU A 46 0.65 -7.91 10.17
C GLU A 46 1.34 -7.19 11.35
N ASN A 47 0.93 -5.94 11.60
CA ASN A 47 1.50 -5.04 12.61
C ASN A 47 3.01 -4.74 12.41
N ALA A 48 3.58 -4.92 11.22
CA ALA A 48 4.97 -4.57 10.98
C ALA A 48 5.18 -3.05 11.02
N TYR A 49 6.26 -2.61 11.64
CA TYR A 49 6.74 -1.24 11.66
C TYR A 49 7.88 -1.11 10.65
N LEU A 50 7.62 -0.44 9.53
CA LEU A 50 8.49 -0.32 8.35
C LEU A 50 8.60 1.13 7.82
N PRO A 51 8.57 2.20 8.64
CA PRO A 51 8.61 3.54 8.11
C PRO A 51 9.99 3.85 7.50
N TYR A 52 9.99 4.74 6.51
CA TYR A 52 11.17 5.17 5.76
C TYR A 52 11.92 4.06 5.00
N CYS A 53 11.50 2.80 5.10
CA CYS A 53 12.19 1.68 4.47
C CYS A 53 12.15 1.78 2.94
N GLN A 54 13.23 1.33 2.31
CA GLN A 54 13.33 1.20 0.85
C GLN A 54 12.80 -0.18 0.46
N LEU A 55 11.56 -0.21 -0.02
CA LEU A 55 10.80 -1.39 -0.42
C LEU A 55 10.46 -1.32 -1.92
N ASN A 56 11.36 -0.72 -2.71
CA ASN A 56 11.14 -0.56 -4.14
C ASN A 56 11.16 -1.93 -4.83
N ARG A 57 10.22 -2.16 -5.76
CA ARG A 57 10.11 -3.38 -6.56
C ARG A 57 9.93 -4.68 -5.76
N ILE A 58 9.55 -4.59 -4.48
CA ILE A 58 9.22 -5.80 -3.71
C ILE A 58 8.07 -6.57 -4.37
N GLN A 59 8.07 -7.88 -4.20
CA GLN A 59 6.89 -8.71 -4.45
C GLN A 59 6.21 -8.95 -3.11
N ALA A 60 4.94 -8.60 -2.98
CA ALA A 60 4.14 -8.77 -1.77
C ALA A 60 2.71 -9.18 -2.16
N THR A 61 2.59 -9.95 -3.24
CA THR A 61 1.30 -10.43 -3.73
C THR A 61 0.65 -11.30 -2.66
N ALA A 62 -0.62 -11.03 -2.34
CA ALA A 62 -1.37 -11.71 -1.29
C ALA A 62 -0.68 -11.72 0.09
N ALA A 63 0.24 -10.78 0.36
CA ALA A 63 0.83 -10.61 1.69
C ALA A 63 -0.20 -10.03 2.66
N ASN A 64 -0.13 -10.43 3.92
CA ASN A 64 -0.88 -9.79 5.00
C ASN A 64 -0.02 -8.64 5.56
N LEU A 65 -0.47 -7.41 5.36
CA LEU A 65 0.14 -6.15 5.84
C LEU A 65 -0.84 -5.37 6.73
N ARG A 66 -1.89 -6.01 7.25
CA ARG A 66 -2.90 -5.36 8.09
C ARG A 66 -2.23 -4.60 9.24
N HIS A 67 -2.70 -3.38 9.46
CA HIS A 67 -2.22 -2.50 10.54
C HIS A 67 -0.71 -2.19 10.52
N SER A 68 -0.01 -2.44 9.41
CA SER A 68 1.41 -2.12 9.31
C SER A 68 1.65 -0.61 9.18
N GLU A 69 2.78 -0.14 9.69
CA GLU A 69 3.24 1.24 9.58
C GLU A 69 4.30 1.37 8.49
N LEU A 70 3.89 1.90 7.33
CA LEU A 70 4.70 2.10 6.12
C LEU A 70 4.83 3.61 5.79
N GLY A 71 4.77 4.47 6.82
CA GLY A 71 4.89 5.92 6.67
C GLY A 71 6.20 6.31 6.00
N ASP A 72 6.14 7.18 4.99
CA ASP A 72 7.27 7.65 4.18
C ASP A 72 8.07 6.52 3.47
N ALA A 73 7.57 5.28 3.48
CA ALA A 73 8.24 4.14 2.83
C ALA A 73 8.29 4.32 1.30
N GLN A 74 9.36 3.81 0.69
CA GLN A 74 9.53 3.82 -0.75
C GLN A 74 9.04 2.48 -1.32
N LEU A 75 7.89 2.48 -1.97
CA LEU A 75 7.23 1.32 -2.58
C LEU A 75 7.12 1.50 -4.10
N TYR A 76 8.09 2.19 -4.71
CA TYR A 76 8.10 2.42 -6.15
C TYR A 76 8.10 1.08 -6.90
N GLN A 77 7.14 0.89 -7.80
CA GLN A 77 6.96 -0.36 -8.56
C GLN A 77 6.76 -1.61 -7.70
N ALA A 78 6.34 -1.48 -6.43
CA ALA A 78 6.03 -2.64 -5.60
C ALA A 78 4.80 -3.40 -6.16
N ASN A 79 4.85 -4.73 -6.09
CA ASN A 79 3.71 -5.56 -6.45
C ASN A 79 2.96 -6.00 -5.18
N LEU A 80 1.88 -5.31 -4.87
CA LEU A 80 0.98 -5.51 -3.72
C LEU A 80 -0.38 -6.07 -4.17
N ALA A 81 -0.44 -6.72 -5.34
CA ALA A 81 -1.69 -7.28 -5.86
C ALA A 81 -2.30 -8.27 -4.87
N ALA A 82 -3.62 -8.15 -4.63
CA ALA A 82 -4.35 -8.93 -3.65
C ALA A 82 -3.79 -8.91 -2.21
N ALA A 83 -2.87 -8.00 -1.87
CA ALA A 83 -2.37 -7.85 -0.51
C ALA A 83 -3.47 -7.33 0.43
N ASP A 84 -3.41 -7.74 1.69
CA ASP A 84 -4.31 -7.24 2.73
C ASP A 84 -3.62 -6.12 3.52
N LEU A 85 -3.96 -4.88 3.20
CA LEU A 85 -3.46 -3.64 3.80
C LEU A 85 -4.53 -2.98 4.68
N GLU A 86 -5.50 -3.75 5.21
CA GLU A 86 -6.56 -3.20 6.06
C GLU A 86 -5.98 -2.41 7.24
N GLY A 87 -6.41 -1.16 7.37
CA GLY A 87 -5.96 -0.25 8.43
C GLY A 87 -4.45 0.05 8.43
N ALA A 88 -3.71 -0.27 7.36
CA ALA A 88 -2.31 0.06 7.25
C ALA A 88 -2.10 1.58 7.14
N SER A 89 -0.99 2.09 7.68
CA SER A 89 -0.57 3.48 7.55
C SER A 89 0.47 3.61 6.44
N LEU A 90 0.11 4.27 5.35
CA LEU A 90 0.94 4.54 4.15
C LEU A 90 1.11 6.06 3.98
N VAL A 91 1.09 6.82 5.08
CA VAL A 91 1.20 8.28 5.07
C VAL A 91 2.46 8.70 4.34
N ARG A 92 2.32 9.55 3.31
CA ARG A 92 3.42 10.02 2.44
C ARG A 92 4.26 8.92 1.77
N ALA A 93 3.77 7.68 1.72
CA ALA A 93 4.46 6.60 1.02
C ALA A 93 4.55 6.90 -0.49
N ASN A 94 5.65 6.50 -1.11
CA ASN A 94 5.82 6.57 -2.55
C ASN A 94 5.38 5.25 -3.18
N LEU A 95 4.16 5.22 -3.71
CA LEU A 95 3.51 4.07 -4.37
C LEU A 95 3.44 4.25 -5.89
N ARG A 96 4.30 5.10 -6.46
CA ARG A 96 4.31 5.34 -7.91
C ARG A 96 4.50 4.05 -8.68
N THR A 97 3.64 3.81 -9.67
CA THR A 97 3.66 2.59 -10.50
C THR A 97 3.49 1.29 -9.70
N ALA A 98 3.04 1.35 -8.44
CA ALA A 98 2.77 0.15 -7.65
C ALA A 98 1.54 -0.59 -8.21
N ASN A 99 1.57 -1.92 -8.14
CA ASN A 99 0.42 -2.75 -8.45
C ASN A 99 -0.35 -3.07 -7.17
N LEU A 100 -1.55 -2.51 -7.03
CA LEU A 100 -2.48 -2.72 -5.91
C LEU A 100 -3.80 -3.36 -6.42
N GLU A 101 -3.78 -4.00 -7.59
CA GLU A 101 -4.97 -4.67 -8.13
C GLU A 101 -5.56 -5.65 -7.12
N ARG A 102 -6.86 -5.50 -6.85
CA ARG A 102 -7.61 -6.31 -5.86
C ARG A 102 -7.07 -6.26 -4.42
N ALA A 103 -6.18 -5.33 -4.09
CA ALA A 103 -5.71 -5.17 -2.72
C ALA A 103 -6.84 -4.72 -1.78
N ASN A 104 -6.80 -5.17 -0.53
CA ASN A 104 -7.68 -4.68 0.52
C ASN A 104 -7.03 -3.52 1.25
N LEU A 105 -7.46 -2.29 1.00
CA LEU A 105 -7.01 -1.05 1.63
C LEU A 105 -8.08 -0.45 2.55
N GLN A 106 -9.04 -1.27 3.00
CA GLN A 106 -10.14 -0.79 3.84
C GLN A 106 -9.61 -0.07 5.08
N GLY A 107 -10.05 1.17 5.29
CA GLY A 107 -9.61 2.01 6.42
C GLY A 107 -8.12 2.39 6.42
N ALA A 108 -7.36 2.12 5.36
CA ALA A 108 -5.95 2.48 5.29
C ALA A 108 -5.75 4.01 5.28
N ASN A 109 -4.63 4.48 5.85
CA ASN A 109 -4.26 5.89 5.83
C ASN A 109 -3.22 6.16 4.74
N LEU A 110 -3.65 6.71 3.61
CA LEU A 110 -2.83 7.09 2.44
C LEU A 110 -2.63 8.61 2.37
N GLN A 111 -2.76 9.33 3.49
CA GLN A 111 -2.64 10.79 3.49
C GLN A 111 -1.30 11.23 2.88
N GLY A 112 -1.36 12.07 1.85
CA GLY A 112 -0.19 12.59 1.14
C GLY A 112 0.61 11.56 0.36
N ALA A 113 0.10 10.34 0.17
CA ALA A 113 0.78 9.30 -0.60
C ALA A 113 0.88 9.69 -2.09
N ASP A 114 1.97 9.27 -2.74
CA ASP A 114 2.17 9.44 -4.17
C ASP A 114 1.80 8.13 -4.90
N LEU A 115 0.61 8.11 -5.49
CA LEU A 115 0.01 6.97 -6.19
C LEU A 115 0.05 7.15 -7.72
N ARG A 116 0.88 8.05 -8.25
CA ARG A 116 0.90 8.30 -9.70
C ARG A 116 1.19 7.02 -10.48
N TYR A 117 0.40 6.77 -11.52
CA TYR A 117 0.49 5.56 -12.34
C TYR A 117 0.25 4.23 -11.59
N ALA A 118 -0.28 4.25 -10.37
CA ALA A 118 -0.58 3.02 -9.63
C ALA A 118 -1.79 2.30 -10.23
N ASN A 119 -1.75 0.98 -10.21
CA ASN A 119 -2.89 0.13 -10.58
C ASN A 119 -3.71 -0.16 -9.32
N LEU A 120 -4.91 0.42 -9.19
CA LEU A 120 -5.85 0.22 -8.08
C LEU A 120 -7.12 -0.51 -8.55
N ARG A 121 -7.07 -1.19 -9.72
CA ARG A 121 -8.23 -1.88 -10.29
C ARG A 121 -8.83 -2.85 -9.28
N GLN A 122 -10.14 -2.78 -9.11
CA GLN A 122 -10.90 -3.66 -8.21
C GLN A 122 -10.41 -3.64 -6.74
N ALA A 123 -9.60 -2.67 -6.33
CA ALA A 123 -9.13 -2.56 -4.95
C ALA A 123 -10.28 -2.14 -4.02
N ASN A 124 -10.25 -2.64 -2.78
CA ASN A 124 -11.18 -2.22 -1.74
C ASN A 124 -10.58 -1.06 -0.94
N LEU A 125 -10.95 0.18 -1.24
CA LEU A 125 -10.49 1.38 -0.52
C LEU A 125 -11.50 1.87 0.52
N GLN A 126 -12.56 1.12 0.82
CA GLN A 126 -13.67 1.63 1.63
C GLN A 126 -13.19 2.26 2.96
N GLY A 127 -13.56 3.51 3.20
CA GLY A 127 -13.15 4.26 4.39
C GLY A 127 -11.69 4.70 4.45
N ALA A 128 -10.89 4.49 3.39
CA ALA A 128 -9.50 4.92 3.35
C ALA A 128 -9.37 6.45 3.33
N ASN A 129 -8.32 6.96 3.98
CA ASN A 129 -7.99 8.38 3.96
C ASN A 129 -6.96 8.68 2.86
N LEU A 130 -7.39 9.32 1.76
CA LEU A 130 -6.53 9.75 0.66
C LEU A 130 -6.35 11.27 0.62
N GLN A 131 -6.50 11.95 1.76
CA GLN A 131 -6.30 13.39 1.84
C GLN A 131 -4.94 13.79 1.28
N GLN A 132 -4.92 14.79 0.40
CA GLN A 132 -3.68 15.31 -0.21
C GLN A 132 -2.88 14.29 -1.04
N ALA A 133 -3.42 13.10 -1.32
CA ALA A 133 -2.73 12.11 -2.15
C ALA A 133 -2.68 12.57 -3.63
N ASN A 134 -1.65 12.12 -4.35
CA ASN A 134 -1.54 12.35 -5.79
C ASN A 134 -1.89 11.06 -6.54
N LEU A 135 -3.01 11.06 -7.28
CA LEU A 135 -3.51 9.92 -8.05
C LEU A 135 -3.42 10.18 -9.57
N GLU A 136 -2.59 11.12 -10.03
CA GLU A 136 -2.42 11.39 -11.46
C GLU A 136 -2.09 10.10 -12.22
N GLN A 137 -2.95 9.75 -13.19
CA GLN A 137 -2.86 8.54 -14.01
C GLN A 137 -2.98 7.21 -13.23
N ALA A 138 -3.53 7.21 -12.01
CA ALA A 138 -3.86 5.98 -11.30
C ALA A 138 -5.11 5.32 -11.91
N ASP A 139 -5.11 4.00 -12.07
CA ASP A 139 -6.28 3.25 -12.58
C ASP A 139 -7.18 2.83 -11.40
N LEU A 140 -8.31 3.51 -11.25
CA LEU A 140 -9.35 3.24 -10.24
C LEU A 140 -10.52 2.41 -10.78
N THR A 141 -10.38 1.75 -11.94
CA THR A 141 -11.46 0.96 -12.55
C THR A 141 -12.02 -0.05 -11.56
N GLU A 142 -13.33 0.05 -11.28
CA GLU A 142 -14.05 -0.82 -10.34
C GLU A 142 -13.52 -0.79 -8.89
N ALA A 143 -12.66 0.17 -8.53
CA ALA A 143 -12.21 0.36 -7.16
C ALA A 143 -13.38 0.79 -6.27
N GLN A 144 -13.50 0.20 -5.08
CA GLN A 144 -14.56 0.52 -4.12
C GLN A 144 -14.10 1.66 -3.22
N VAL A 145 -14.67 2.85 -3.39
CA VAL A 145 -14.21 4.08 -2.72
C VAL A 145 -15.28 4.72 -1.82
N GLN A 146 -16.30 3.96 -1.43
CA GLN A 146 -17.30 4.45 -0.49
C GLN A 146 -16.64 4.83 0.84
N ARG A 147 -17.09 5.95 1.43
CA ARG A 147 -16.53 6.53 2.67
C ARG A 147 -15.07 6.99 2.57
N CYS A 148 -14.45 6.95 1.38
CA CYS A 148 -13.10 7.49 1.21
C CYS A 148 -13.06 9.00 1.44
N ASN A 149 -11.89 9.48 1.85
CA ASN A 149 -11.61 10.90 1.94
C ASN A 149 -10.60 11.36 0.88
N PHE A 150 -11.06 12.00 -0.19
CA PHE A 150 -10.20 12.58 -1.23
C PHE A 150 -9.99 14.08 -1.07
N PHE A 151 -10.29 14.69 0.09
CA PHE A 151 -10.12 16.13 0.27
C PHE A 151 -8.67 16.56 -0.06
N ARG A 152 -8.52 17.54 -0.96
CA ARG A 152 -7.23 17.99 -1.53
C ARG A 152 -6.41 16.94 -2.30
N ALA A 153 -6.95 15.77 -2.58
CA ALA A 153 -6.30 14.82 -3.49
C ALA A 153 -6.27 15.41 -4.92
N THR A 154 -5.29 15.02 -5.71
CA THR A 154 -5.09 15.51 -7.08
C THR A 154 -5.08 14.37 -8.08
N GLY A 155 -5.42 14.65 -9.35
CA GLY A 155 -5.37 13.65 -10.43
C GLY A 155 -6.39 12.51 -10.31
N VAL A 156 -7.39 12.64 -9.44
CA VAL A 156 -8.38 11.57 -9.17
C VAL A 156 -9.40 11.50 -10.31
N ASP A 157 -9.47 10.37 -11.00
CA ASP A 157 -10.60 10.02 -11.86
C ASP A 157 -11.54 9.07 -11.11
N LEU A 158 -12.64 9.60 -10.58
CA LEU A 158 -13.63 8.77 -9.92
C LEU A 158 -14.64 8.18 -10.90
N SER A 159 -14.70 8.61 -12.16
CA SER A 159 -15.76 8.21 -13.11
C SER A 159 -15.86 6.69 -13.29
N VAL A 160 -14.73 5.99 -13.15
CA VAL A 160 -14.58 4.54 -13.27
C VAL A 160 -14.64 3.78 -11.94
N ALA A 161 -14.73 4.48 -10.80
CA ALA A 161 -14.75 3.90 -9.46
C ALA A 161 -16.18 3.68 -8.94
N VAL A 162 -16.36 2.65 -8.10
CA VAL A 162 -17.61 2.39 -7.38
C VAL A 162 -17.68 3.30 -6.17
N ARG A 163 -18.59 4.27 -6.21
CA ARG A 163 -18.74 5.33 -5.20
C ARG A 163 -20.20 5.58 -4.86
N ASP A 164 -20.44 6.17 -3.70
CA ASP A 164 -21.77 6.64 -3.29
C ASP A 164 -21.70 8.02 -2.60
N ARG A 165 -22.82 8.47 -2.04
CA ARG A 165 -22.97 9.74 -1.32
C ARG A 165 -22.05 9.91 -0.09
N THR A 166 -21.38 8.85 0.36
CA THR A 166 -20.47 8.88 1.51
C THR A 166 -19.03 9.20 1.12
N THR A 167 -18.73 9.22 -0.17
CA THR A 167 -17.40 9.57 -0.71
C THR A 167 -17.16 11.06 -0.57
N VAL A 168 -16.07 11.47 0.08
CA VAL A 168 -15.65 12.88 0.12
C VAL A 168 -14.76 13.14 -1.09
N TYR A 169 -15.17 14.08 -1.93
CA TYR A 169 -14.54 14.39 -3.22
C TYR A 169 -13.31 15.31 -3.07
N PRO A 170 -12.40 15.32 -4.08
CA PRO A 170 -11.35 16.33 -4.14
C PRO A 170 -11.91 17.71 -4.49
N ASP A 171 -11.09 18.75 -4.25
CA ASP A 171 -11.48 20.14 -4.49
C ASP A 171 -11.79 20.37 -5.98
N GLY A 172 -12.89 21.07 -6.28
CA GLY A 172 -13.28 21.36 -7.66
C GLY A 172 -13.79 20.15 -8.47
N TYR A 173 -14.07 19.03 -7.82
CA TYR A 173 -14.71 17.89 -8.47
C TYR A 173 -16.21 18.16 -8.64
N PHE A 174 -16.59 18.69 -9.81
CA PHE A 174 -17.98 18.96 -10.14
C PHE A 174 -18.63 17.76 -10.83
N TYR A 175 -19.83 17.41 -10.36
CA TYR A 175 -20.66 16.36 -10.96
C TYR A 175 -21.28 16.87 -12.27
N PRO A 176 -21.44 16.05 -13.32
CA PRO A 176 -22.32 16.37 -14.44
C PRO A 176 -23.80 16.26 -14.05
#